data_AF-C3PKU3-F1
#
_entry.id   AF-C3PKU3-F1
#
_cell.length_a   1.000
_cell.length_b   1.000
_cell.length_c   1.000
_cell.angle_alpha   90.00
_cell.angle_beta   90.00
_cell.angle_gamma   90.00
#
_symmetry.space_group_name_H-M   'P 1'
#
loop_
_entity.id
_entity.type
_entity.pdbx_description
1 polymer ?
#
loop_
_entity_poly.entity_id
_entity_poly.type
_entity_poly.pdbx_seq_one_letter_code
_entity_poly.pdbx_strand_id
1 'polypeptide(L)'
;MDRDTRKAAVMDLADELGNLVAVSPALEEQLGVGLPRFVRTIIGLDESAARSAFADMMDGARLNSVQLAFMNQIIGGLVHNGIVTVAELFEAPYDDYGSPFDVFDGNVATIHDIKERLERIEHSVDEVSS
;
A
#
# COMPACT_ATOMS: atom_id res chain seq x y z
N MET A 1 -43.60 9.53 10.42
CA MET A 1 -42.56 9.05 11.36
C MET A 1 -42.51 10.00 12.55
N ASP A 2 -42.88 9.50 13.72
CA ASP A 2 -42.95 10.25 14.97
C ASP A 2 -41.54 10.52 15.55
N ARG A 3 -41.46 11.39 16.57
CA ARG A 3 -40.23 11.81 17.23
C ARG A 3 -39.54 10.64 17.96
N ASP A 4 -40.30 9.74 18.58
CA ASP A 4 -39.77 8.57 19.29
C ASP A 4 -39.17 7.56 18.32
N THR A 5 -39.80 7.35 17.17
CA THR A 5 -39.29 6.48 16.10
C THR A 5 -37.93 6.98 15.57
N ARG A 6 -37.73 8.29 15.45
CA ARG A 6 -36.44 8.86 15.02
C ARG A 6 -35.36 8.70 16.09
N LYS A 7 -35.73 8.84 17.36
CA LYS A 7 -34.79 8.69 18.47
C LYS A 7 -34.29 7.25 18.59
N ALA A 8 -35.18 6.27 18.41
CA ALA A 8 -34.82 4.86 18.40
C ALA A 8 -33.82 4.53 17.27
N ALA A 9 -34.10 5.00 16.04
CA ALA A 9 -33.21 4.78 14.90
C ALA A 9 -31.81 5.41 15.10
N VAL A 10 -31.72 6.56 15.76
CA VAL A 10 -30.43 7.21 16.07
C VAL A 10 -29.65 6.43 17.13
N MET A 11 -30.33 5.84 18.12
CA MET A 11 -29.66 5.00 19.14
C MET A 11 -29.17 3.68 18.56
N ASP A 12 -29.97 3.05 17.70
CA ASP A 12 -29.59 1.81 17.00
C ASP A 12 -28.34 2.02 16.13
N LEU A 13 -28.30 3.11 15.37
CA LEU A 13 -27.12 3.49 14.58
C LEU A 13 -25.90 3.80 15.48
N ALA A 14 -26.09 4.43 16.63
CA ALA A 14 -24.99 4.72 17.55
C ALA A 14 -24.41 3.43 18.16
N ASP A 15 -25.25 2.45 18.47
CA ASP A 15 -24.84 1.15 18.99
C ASP A 15 -24.11 0.32 17.89
N GLU A 16 -24.62 0.32 16.65
CA GLU A 16 -23.95 -0.32 15.52
C GLU A 16 -22.57 0.30 15.24
N LEU A 17 -22.47 1.63 15.21
CA LEU A 17 -21.20 2.34 15.03
C LEU A 17 -20.25 2.09 16.20
N GLY A 18 -20.76 2.06 17.43
CA GLY A 18 -19.98 1.73 18.62
C GLY A 18 -19.39 0.32 18.56
N ASN A 19 -20.17 -0.66 18.08
CA ASN A 19 -19.69 -2.03 17.90
C ASN A 19 -18.65 -2.13 16.78
N LEU A 20 -18.83 -1.42 15.67
CA LEU A 20 -17.85 -1.39 14.57
C LEU A 20 -16.49 -0.82 15.04
N VAL A 21 -16.52 0.27 15.79
CA VAL A 21 -15.32 0.91 16.38
C VAL A 21 -14.69 0.05 17.48
N ALA A 22 -15.47 -0.73 18.22
CA ALA A 22 -14.95 -1.65 19.23
C ALA A 22 -14.29 -2.90 18.62
N VAL A 23 -14.76 -3.34 17.44
CA VAL A 23 -14.19 -4.50 16.74
C VAL A 23 -12.84 -4.17 16.08
N SER A 24 -12.62 -2.92 15.64
CA SER A 24 -11.40 -2.57 14.90
C SER A 24 -10.10 -2.85 15.67
N PRO A 25 -9.89 -2.43 16.93
CA PRO A 25 -8.63 -2.65 17.63
C PRO A 25 -8.39 -4.14 17.94
N ALA A 26 -9.45 -4.89 18.27
CA ALA A 26 -9.35 -6.32 18.53
C ALA A 26 -8.98 -7.11 17.26
N LEU A 27 -9.48 -6.68 16.11
CA LEU A 27 -9.14 -7.26 14.82
C LEU A 27 -7.70 -6.90 14.41
N GLU A 28 -7.28 -5.65 14.61
CA GLU A 28 -5.89 -5.21 14.37
C GLU A 28 -4.88 -5.98 15.22
N GLU A 29 -5.20 -6.26 16.49
CA GLU A 29 -4.37 -7.09 17.36
C GLU A 29 -4.23 -8.53 16.83
N GLN A 30 -5.32 -9.13 16.34
CA GLN A 30 -5.29 -10.47 15.76
C GLN A 30 -4.55 -10.53 14.41
N LEU A 31 -4.67 -9.48 13.60
CA LEU A 31 -4.02 -9.38 12.30
C LEU A 31 -2.54 -8.99 12.42
N GLY A 32 -2.13 -8.35 13.52
CA GLY A 32 -0.79 -7.79 13.70
C GLY A 32 -0.50 -6.57 12.81
N VAL A 33 -1.52 -6.03 12.13
CA VAL A 33 -1.45 -4.89 11.21
C VAL A 33 -2.71 -4.03 11.33
N GLY A 34 -2.61 -2.74 11.02
CA GLY A 34 -3.77 -1.83 10.96
C GLY A 34 -4.81 -2.27 9.92
N LEU A 35 -6.09 -2.03 10.19
CA LEU A 35 -7.18 -2.45 9.32
C LEU A 35 -7.13 -1.82 7.92
N PRO A 36 -6.83 -0.52 7.77
CA PRO A 36 -6.67 0.07 6.45
C PRO A 36 -5.56 -0.61 5.64
N ARG A 37 -4.47 -1.03 6.30
CA ARG A 37 -3.37 -1.78 5.69
C ARG A 37 -3.83 -3.17 5.25
N PHE A 38 -4.53 -3.89 6.12
CA PHE A 38 -5.08 -5.21 5.80
C PHE A 38 -6.08 -5.18 4.64
N VAL A 39 -6.98 -4.20 4.62
CA VAL A 39 -7.94 -4.06 3.51
C VAL A 39 -7.18 -3.87 2.19
N ARG A 40 -6.12 -3.06 2.18
CA ARG A 40 -5.29 -2.83 0.99
C ARG A 40 -4.55 -4.07 0.50
N THR A 41 -4.16 -4.98 1.38
CA THR A 41 -3.58 -6.26 0.94
C THR A 41 -4.62 -7.19 0.29
N ILE A 42 -5.91 -6.94 0.48
CA ILE A 42 -6.99 -7.69 -0.18
C ILE A 42 -7.37 -7.06 -1.51
N ILE A 43 -7.50 -5.72 -1.56
CA ILE A 43 -8.02 -5.03 -2.74
C ILE A 43 -6.93 -4.58 -3.73
N GLY A 44 -5.68 -4.48 -3.30
CA GLY A 44 -4.59 -3.92 -4.10
C GLY A 44 -4.54 -2.39 -4.08
N LEU A 45 -3.58 -1.82 -4.80
CA LEU A 45 -3.50 -0.37 -5.04
C LEU A 45 -4.10 -0.03 -6.41
N ASP A 46 -4.80 1.10 -6.49
CA ASP A 46 -5.21 1.64 -7.79
C ASP A 46 -4.00 1.84 -8.72
N GLU A 47 -4.07 1.38 -9.97
CA GLU A 47 -2.95 1.44 -10.91
C GLU A 47 -2.47 2.87 -11.18
N SER A 48 -3.40 3.84 -11.26
CA SER A 48 -3.02 5.22 -11.50
C SER A 48 -2.29 5.81 -10.29
N ALA A 49 -2.71 5.46 -9.08
CA ALA A 49 -2.02 5.84 -7.84
C ALA A 49 -0.63 5.19 -7.74
N ALA A 50 -0.52 3.91 -8.07
CA ALA A 50 0.74 3.17 -8.10
C ALA A 50 1.73 3.82 -9.08
N ARG A 51 1.30 4.08 -10.33
CA ARG A 51 2.13 4.72 -11.35
C ARG A 51 2.51 6.14 -10.97
N SER A 52 1.58 6.92 -10.43
CA SER A 52 1.84 8.29 -10.00
C SER A 52 2.92 8.37 -8.91
N ALA A 53 3.03 7.36 -8.06
CA ALA A 53 4.05 7.33 -7.01
C ALA A 53 5.48 7.17 -7.54
N PHE A 54 5.64 6.77 -8.81
CA PHE A 54 6.92 6.52 -9.48
C PHE A 54 7.11 7.30 -10.79
N ALA A 55 6.16 8.19 -11.15
CA ALA A 55 6.08 8.81 -12.47
C ALA A 55 7.33 9.62 -12.83
N ASP A 56 7.87 10.41 -11.90
CA ASP A 56 9.10 11.20 -12.08
C ASP A 56 10.35 10.34 -12.30
N MET A 57 10.43 9.16 -11.68
CA MET A 57 11.51 8.22 -11.94
C MET A 57 11.38 7.54 -13.30
N MET A 58 10.16 7.30 -13.78
CA MET A 58 9.91 6.69 -15.09
C MET A 58 9.99 7.69 -16.25
N ASP A 59 9.58 8.94 -16.03
CA ASP A 59 9.57 10.01 -17.04
C ASP A 59 10.89 10.77 -17.08
N GLY A 60 11.56 10.94 -15.93
CA GLY A 60 12.79 11.71 -15.78
C GLY A 60 14.08 10.92 -15.95
N ALA A 61 14.06 9.60 -15.72
CA ALA A 61 15.22 8.75 -15.90
C ALA A 61 15.20 8.09 -17.29
N ARG A 62 16.35 8.10 -17.98
CA ARG A 62 16.57 7.23 -19.15
C ARG A 62 16.76 5.79 -18.66
N LEU A 63 15.70 5.18 -18.13
CA LEU A 63 15.70 3.78 -17.72
C LEU A 63 15.98 2.92 -18.96
N ASN A 64 16.88 1.95 -18.81
CA ASN A 64 17.04 0.92 -19.82
C ASN A 64 15.87 -0.10 -19.75
N SER A 65 15.80 -1.01 -20.72
CA SER A 65 14.71 -1.99 -20.80
C SER A 65 14.57 -2.88 -19.56
N VAL A 66 15.69 -3.23 -18.91
CA VAL A 66 15.73 -4.07 -17.71
C VAL A 66 15.20 -3.28 -16.50
N GLN A 67 15.66 -2.05 -16.32
CA GLN A 67 15.19 -1.15 -15.25
C GLN A 67 13.71 -0.83 -15.40
N LEU A 68 13.23 -0.60 -16.63
CA LEU A 68 11.82 -0.37 -16.89
C LEU A 68 10.96 -1.61 -16.59
N ALA A 69 11.45 -2.80 -16.93
CA ALA A 69 10.76 -4.05 -16.60
C ALA A 69 10.64 -4.23 -15.08
N PHE A 70 11.74 -4.02 -14.36
CA PHE A 70 11.76 -4.06 -12.89
C PHE A 70 10.79 -3.06 -12.26
N MET A 71 10.78 -1.80 -12.72
CA MET A 71 9.83 -0.78 -12.23
C MET A 71 8.37 -1.16 -12.49
N ASN A 72 8.05 -1.67 -13.68
CA ASN A 72 6.70 -2.14 -13.98
C ASN A 72 6.29 -3.32 -13.12
N GLN A 73 7.25 -4.16 -12.72
CA GLN A 73 6.98 -5.28 -11.85
C GLN A 73 6.65 -4.85 -10.41
N ILE A 74 7.38 -3.86 -9.87
CA ILE A 74 7.03 -3.22 -8.60
C ILE A 74 5.62 -2.64 -8.65
N ILE A 75 5.30 -1.90 -9.72
CA ILE A 75 3.96 -1.32 -9.91
C ILE A 75 2.90 -2.43 -9.97
N GLY A 76 3.15 -3.52 -10.71
CA GLY A 76 2.24 -4.65 -10.78
C GLY A 76 2.02 -5.32 -9.41
N GLY A 77 3.08 -5.48 -8.63
CA GLY A 77 3.03 -5.96 -7.26
C GLY A 77 2.17 -5.09 -6.36
N LEU A 78 2.36 -3.76 -6.41
CA LEU A 78 1.53 -2.81 -5.67
C LEU A 78 0.07 -2.89 -6.09
N VAL A 79 -0.21 -3.00 -7.39
CA VAL A 79 -1.57 -3.10 -7.90
C VAL A 79 -2.25 -4.39 -7.46
N HIS A 80 -1.54 -5.51 -7.44
CA HIS A 80 -2.13 -6.80 -7.09
C HIS A 80 -2.21 -7.02 -5.58
N ASN A 81 -1.15 -6.70 -4.86
CA ASN A 81 -0.96 -7.04 -3.44
C ASN A 81 -1.13 -5.84 -2.51
N GLY A 82 -1.26 -4.62 -3.06
CA GLY A 82 -1.44 -3.38 -2.30
C GLY A 82 -0.18 -2.83 -1.66
N ILE A 83 0.82 -3.69 -1.43
CA ILE A 83 2.10 -3.43 -0.76
C ILE A 83 3.19 -4.22 -1.49
N VAL A 84 4.38 -3.63 -1.55
CA VAL A 84 5.65 -4.30 -1.90
C VAL A 84 6.68 -3.82 -0.90
N THR A 85 7.30 -4.75 -0.19
CA THR A 85 8.33 -4.46 0.81
C THR A 85 9.71 -4.45 0.16
N VAL A 86 10.67 -3.79 0.81
CA VAL A 86 12.07 -3.77 0.36
C VAL A 86 12.66 -5.19 0.33
N ALA A 87 12.27 -6.04 1.28
CA ALA A 87 12.76 -7.42 1.34
C ALA A 87 12.31 -8.24 0.13
N GLU A 88 11.05 -8.10 -0.29
CA GLU A 88 10.51 -8.79 -1.47
C GLU A 88 11.27 -8.43 -2.75
N LEU A 89 11.90 -7.25 -2.85
CA LEU A 89 12.70 -6.89 -4.03
C LEU A 89 13.93 -7.79 -4.24
N PHE A 90 14.30 -8.60 -3.25
CA PHE A 90 15.41 -9.56 -3.32
C PHE A 90 14.96 -11.01 -3.49
N GLU A 91 13.66 -11.24 -3.71
CA GLU A 91 13.08 -12.56 -3.88
C GLU A 91 12.21 -12.61 -5.14
N ALA A 92 11.94 -13.82 -5.63
CA ALA A 92 11.07 -14.02 -6.78
C ALA A 92 9.66 -13.45 -6.52
N PRO A 93 9.05 -12.78 -7.51
CA PRO A 93 9.53 -12.63 -8.88
C PRO A 93 10.51 -11.46 -9.10
N TYR A 94 10.73 -10.59 -8.11
CA TYR A 94 11.45 -9.31 -8.29
C TYR A 94 12.93 -9.45 -8.61
N ASP A 95 13.52 -10.60 -8.33
CA ASP A 95 14.89 -10.95 -8.68
C ASP A 95 15.04 -11.60 -10.08
N ASP A 96 13.97 -11.71 -10.88
CA ASP A 96 14.00 -12.29 -12.24
C ASP A 96 15.04 -11.63 -13.16
N TYR A 97 15.35 -10.35 -12.90
CA TYR A 97 16.33 -9.55 -13.65
C TYR A 97 17.63 -9.28 -12.87
N GLY A 98 17.82 -9.93 -11.73
CA GLY A 98 18.86 -9.62 -10.75
C GLY A 98 18.35 -8.80 -9.57
N SER A 99 19.18 -8.65 -8.55
CA SER A 99 18.84 -7.84 -7.38
C SER A 99 18.68 -6.36 -7.75
N PRO A 100 18.08 -5.52 -6.90
CA PRO A 100 18.00 -4.07 -7.14
C PRO A 100 19.39 -3.44 -7.39
N PHE A 101 20.44 -3.99 -6.79
CA PHE A 101 21.82 -3.55 -7.02
C PHE A 101 22.33 -3.93 -8.41
N ASP A 102 21.93 -5.09 -8.94
CA ASP A 102 22.30 -5.51 -10.30
C ASP A 102 21.54 -4.68 -11.34
N VAL A 103 20.23 -4.49 -11.15
CA VAL A 103 19.35 -3.76 -12.07
C VAL A 103 19.77 -2.29 -12.23
N PHE A 104 20.24 -1.66 -11.15
CA PHE A 104 20.63 -0.25 -11.12
C PHE A 104 22.14 -0.03 -11.05
N ASP A 105 22.97 -1.03 -11.43
CA ASP A 105 24.43 -0.92 -11.49
C ASP A 105 25.07 -0.38 -10.20
N GLY A 106 24.53 -0.78 -9.04
CA GLY A 106 24.96 -0.33 -7.73
C GLY A 106 24.62 1.13 -7.39
N ASN A 107 23.74 1.79 -8.14
CA ASN A 107 23.28 3.14 -7.85
C ASN A 107 22.39 3.17 -6.60
N VAL A 108 23.05 3.30 -5.45
CA VAL A 108 22.42 3.32 -4.13
C VAL A 108 21.39 4.44 -3.98
N ALA A 109 21.58 5.60 -4.63
CA ALA A 109 20.64 6.71 -4.53
C ALA A 109 19.27 6.35 -5.13
N THR A 110 19.26 5.69 -6.30
CA THR A 110 18.01 5.22 -6.93
C THR A 110 17.34 4.13 -6.10
N ILE A 111 18.11 3.18 -5.58
CA ILE A 111 17.59 2.10 -4.74
C ILE A 111 16.98 2.66 -3.44
N HIS A 112 17.62 3.66 -2.85
CA HIS A 112 17.10 4.36 -1.68
C HIS A 112 15.80 5.09 -1.98
N ASP A 113 15.69 5.81 -3.11
CA ASP A 113 14.46 6.49 -3.50
C ASP A 113 13.30 5.49 -3.72
N ILE A 114 13.57 4.33 -4.35
CA ILE A 114 12.58 3.25 -4.47
C ILE A 114 12.10 2.80 -3.08
N LYS A 115 13.03 2.55 -2.15
CA LYS A 115 12.71 2.17 -0.77
C LYS A 115 11.82 3.23 -0.08
N GLU A 116 12.22 4.50 -0.12
CA GLU A 116 11.46 5.57 0.55
C GLU A 116 10.04 5.70 -0.01
N ARG A 117 9.86 5.48 -1.31
CA ARG A 117 8.52 5.51 -1.93
C ARG A 117 7.67 4.32 -1.52
N LEU A 118 8.23 3.12 -1.45
CA LEU A 118 7.52 1.94 -0.95
C LEU A 118 7.11 2.12 0.50
N GLU A 119 8.01 2.60 1.35
CA GLU A 119 7.71 2.89 2.77
C GLU A 119 6.66 3.99 2.91
N ARG A 120 6.71 5.05 2.09
CA ARG A 120 5.68 6.09 2.09
C ARG A 120 4.32 5.55 1.65
N ILE A 121 4.29 4.66 0.66
CA ILE A 121 3.06 4.01 0.23
C ILE A 121 2.49 3.15 1.37
N GLU A 122 3.36 2.41 2.05
CA GLU A 122 3.04 1.57 3.20
C GLU A 122 2.47 2.41 4.38
N HIS A 123 3.11 3.54 4.71
CA HIS A 123 2.76 4.38 5.85
C HIS A 123 1.67 5.43 5.58
N SER A 124 1.42 5.80 4.32
CA SER A 124 0.30 6.71 3.94
C SER A 124 -1.08 6.19 4.36
N VAL A 125 -1.14 4.94 4.80
CA VAL A 125 -2.32 4.24 5.26
C VAL A 125 -2.57 4.44 6.76
N ASP A 126 -1.56 4.83 7.54
CA ASP A 126 -1.63 5.01 8.99
C ASP A 126 -2.15 6.41 9.39
N GLU A 127 -2.07 7.41 8.49
CA GLU A 127 -2.43 8.81 8.79
C GLU A 127 -3.93 9.12 8.68
N VAL A 128 -4.74 8.26 8.05
CA VAL A 128 -6.20 8.49 7.94
C VAL A 128 -6.93 8.20 9.27
N SER A 129 -6.22 7.64 10.26
CA SER A 129 -6.76 7.25 11.57
C SER A 129 -6.41 8.21 12.73
N SER A 130 -5.82 9.39 12.48
CA SER A 130 -5.53 10.41 13.52
C SER A 130 -6.56 11.53 13.59
#